data_AF-A0A1V5DC81-F1
#
_entry.id   AF-A0A1V5DC81-F1
#
_cell.length_a   1.000
_cell.length_b   1.000
_cell.length_c   1.000
_cell.angle_alpha   90.00
_cell.angle_beta   90.00
_cell.angle_gamma   90.00
#
_symmetry.space_group_name_H-M   'P 1'
#
loop_
_entity.id
_entity.type
_entity.pdbx_description
1 polymer ?
#
loop_
_entity_poly.entity_id
_entity_poly.type
_entity_poly.pdbx_seq_one_letter_code
_entity_poly.pdbx_strand_id
1 'polypeptide(L)'
;MFLSGFVHRGELFQIAERWFREKLEPSDARRLTEILIADGFILGETLQDLTRFLVHELHPQPAACTGHPISFKGQLRNALLSFQGDLSPRVRELLSTYQRNPDFFYRDAPINGVMYLGDAGELLAACRIKRPRRVAEKANRRIASWLFSIVQSEAEKLAGERASRMGVPLSLLLTPEEEMVEEFARAEENISRKFISGEISFDPEFLTIHDVGGIKMVGTPEELLMIEESLSKRRNCRIVERESLQGLYNAVNLIVEIPWNREEVCRRYEKKRWWEHVGNRGLSEAYLRRGLANLLGNAEDSIKIEVILTTFPDLVESELGNSIHEKRIITQRDNKDYKGNIPLNIEFLVEYLFAVGFSPRIEVDSIPIHLWGRYLPDTLFSHIRRLHNMPPQDLFY
;
A
#
# COMPACT_ATOMS: atom_id res chain seq x y z
N MET A 1 -9.90 1.07 5.57
CA MET A 1 -8.82 0.83 4.56
C MET A 1 -9.29 -0.26 3.62
N PHE A 2 -9.56 0.06 2.35
CA PHE A 2 -10.09 -0.92 1.39
C PHE A 2 -8.99 -1.31 0.40
N LEU A 3 -8.39 -2.49 0.57
CA LEU A 3 -7.25 -2.94 -0.25
C LEU A 3 -7.76 -3.72 -1.44
N SER A 4 -7.94 -3.11 -2.61
CA SER A 4 -8.58 -3.82 -3.73
C SER A 4 -7.70 -4.92 -4.35
N GLY A 5 -6.41 -4.97 -4.01
CA GLY A 5 -5.52 -6.09 -4.35
C GLY A 5 -5.72 -7.33 -3.46
N PHE A 6 -6.56 -7.24 -2.44
CA PHE A 6 -6.88 -8.30 -1.48
C PHE A 6 -8.25 -8.89 -1.78
N VAL A 7 -8.40 -10.19 -1.56
CA VAL A 7 -9.67 -10.91 -1.79
C VAL A 7 -10.59 -10.79 -0.58
N HIS A 8 -10.05 -10.56 0.62
CA HIS A 8 -10.82 -10.31 1.84
C HIS A 8 -10.93 -8.80 2.16
N ARG A 9 -10.86 -7.94 1.14
CA ARG A 9 -10.89 -6.48 1.27
C ARG A 9 -12.06 -5.92 2.08
N GLY A 10 -13.24 -6.53 1.97
CA GLY A 10 -14.43 -6.15 2.74
C GLY A 10 -14.28 -6.50 4.23
N GLU A 11 -13.85 -7.72 4.54
CA GLU A 11 -13.63 -8.15 5.93
C GLU A 11 -12.51 -7.34 6.60
N LEU A 12 -11.41 -7.08 5.89
CA LEU A 12 -10.32 -6.23 6.40
C LEU A 12 -10.79 -4.79 6.66
N PHE A 13 -11.64 -4.25 5.79
CA PHE A 13 -12.23 -2.94 5.98
C PHE A 13 -13.12 -2.90 7.23
N GLN A 14 -13.95 -3.92 7.46
CA GLN A 14 -14.82 -4.03 8.63
C GLN A 14 -14.03 -4.15 9.93
N ILE A 15 -12.97 -4.99 9.98
CA ILE A 15 -12.08 -5.10 11.14
C ILE A 15 -11.46 -3.73 11.44
N ALA A 16 -10.92 -3.06 10.42
CA ALA A 16 -10.33 -1.74 10.60
C ALA A 16 -11.36 -0.74 11.14
N GLU A 17 -12.54 -0.65 10.52
CA GLU A 17 -13.61 0.26 10.96
C GLU A 17 -14.04 0.01 12.41
N ARG A 18 -14.20 -1.27 12.79
CA ARG A 18 -14.47 -1.65 14.18
C ARG A 18 -13.39 -1.13 15.14
N TRP A 19 -12.12 -1.28 14.79
CA TRP A 19 -11.01 -0.82 15.63
C TRP A 19 -10.94 0.70 15.74
N PHE A 20 -11.19 1.42 14.64
CA PHE A 20 -11.29 2.88 14.65
C PHE A 20 -12.45 3.39 15.52
N ARG A 21 -13.49 2.55 15.73
CA ARG A 21 -14.64 2.83 16.61
C ARG A 21 -14.47 2.24 18.01
N GLU A 22 -13.27 1.79 18.36
CA GLU A 22 -12.95 1.20 19.67
C GLU A 22 -13.76 -0.07 20.01
N LYS A 23 -14.19 -0.79 18.97
CA LYS A 23 -14.96 -2.04 19.09
C LYS A 23 -14.07 -3.22 18.72
N LEU A 24 -13.38 -3.79 19.70
CA LEU A 24 -12.58 -5.00 19.49
C LEU A 24 -13.47 -6.25 19.57
N GLU A 25 -13.46 -7.08 18.53
CA GLU A 25 -14.06 -8.41 18.60
C GLU A 25 -12.99 -9.48 18.91
N PRO A 26 -13.32 -10.53 19.71
CA PRO A 26 -12.34 -11.55 20.10
C PRO A 26 -11.65 -12.26 18.93
N SER A 27 -12.32 -12.36 17.77
CA SER A 27 -11.78 -13.01 16.57
C SER A 27 -10.94 -12.10 15.68
N ASP A 28 -10.90 -10.79 15.92
CA ASP A 28 -10.30 -9.82 14.99
C ASP A 28 -8.82 -10.11 14.72
N ALA A 29 -8.03 -10.29 15.77
CA ALA A 29 -6.59 -10.51 15.65
C ALA A 29 -6.29 -11.80 14.85
N ARG A 30 -6.99 -12.89 15.18
CA ARG A 30 -6.87 -14.15 14.44
C ARG A 30 -7.28 -13.99 12.98
N ARG A 31 -8.45 -13.40 12.72
CA ARG A 31 -8.97 -13.27 11.36
C ARG A 31 -8.08 -12.37 10.51
N LEU A 32 -7.53 -11.32 11.10
CA LEU A 32 -6.56 -10.45 10.47
C LEU A 32 -5.30 -11.22 10.04
N THR A 33 -4.76 -12.08 10.91
CA THR A 33 -3.64 -12.96 10.57
C THR A 33 -3.98 -13.90 9.42
N GLU A 34 -5.16 -14.52 9.43
CA GLU A 34 -5.64 -15.41 8.34
C GLU A 34 -5.72 -14.65 7.01
N ILE A 35 -6.32 -13.45 7.02
CA ILE A 35 -6.43 -12.57 5.84
C ILE A 35 -5.04 -12.23 5.29
N LEU A 36 -4.10 -11.77 6.13
CA LEU A 36 -2.78 -11.36 5.65
C LEU A 36 -1.92 -12.52 5.15
N ILE A 37 -2.17 -13.75 5.60
CA ILE A 37 -1.53 -14.96 5.08
C ILE A 37 -2.12 -15.33 3.73
N ALA A 38 -3.45 -15.43 3.64
CA ALA A 38 -4.15 -15.83 2.44
C ALA A 38 -3.93 -14.83 1.30
N ASP A 39 -4.17 -13.54 1.56
CA ASP A 39 -4.18 -12.50 0.52
C ASP A 39 -2.77 -12.18 0.06
N GLY A 40 -1.78 -12.25 0.97
CA GLY A 40 -0.38 -12.13 0.61
C GLY A 40 0.06 -13.21 -0.38
N PHE A 41 -0.41 -14.45 -0.19
CA PHE A 41 -0.11 -15.56 -1.09
C PHE A 41 -0.86 -15.43 -2.42
N ILE A 42 -2.17 -15.18 -2.39
CA ILE A 42 -3.01 -15.03 -3.59
C ILE A 42 -2.50 -13.89 -4.47
N LEU A 43 -2.22 -12.72 -3.88
CA LEU A 43 -1.66 -11.58 -4.60
C LEU A 43 -0.29 -11.92 -5.21
N GLY A 44 0.58 -12.62 -4.47
CA GLY A 44 1.91 -13.01 -4.94
C GLY A 44 1.87 -13.96 -6.14
N GLU A 45 1.02 -14.99 -6.10
CA GLU A 45 0.84 -15.92 -7.22
C GLU A 45 0.22 -15.23 -8.43
N THR A 46 -0.81 -14.41 -8.21
CA THR A 46 -1.52 -13.71 -9.29
C THR A 46 -0.63 -12.68 -9.98
N LEU A 47 0.19 -11.93 -9.21
CA LEU A 47 1.18 -11.01 -9.76
C LEU A 47 2.20 -11.73 -10.64
N GLN A 48 2.70 -12.89 -10.21
CA GLN A 48 3.66 -13.66 -10.99
C GLN A 48 3.03 -14.27 -12.25
N ASP A 49 1.80 -14.79 -12.17
CA ASP A 49 1.08 -15.30 -13.34
C ASP A 49 0.84 -14.20 -14.38
N LEU A 50 0.36 -13.03 -13.93
CA LEU A 50 0.14 -11.89 -14.83
C LEU A 50 1.45 -11.37 -15.41
N THR A 51 2.50 -11.23 -14.60
CA THR A 51 3.80 -10.74 -15.10
C THR A 51 4.41 -11.71 -16.12
N ARG A 52 4.38 -13.02 -15.84
CA ARG A 52 4.86 -14.03 -16.81
C ARG A 52 4.07 -14.00 -18.11
N PHE A 53 2.76 -13.81 -18.04
CA PHE A 53 1.94 -13.63 -19.23
C PHE A 53 2.40 -12.40 -20.03
N LEU A 54 2.51 -11.22 -19.40
CA LEU A 54 2.88 -9.99 -20.10
C LEU A 54 4.30 -10.04 -20.66
N VAL A 55 5.24 -10.65 -19.93
CA VAL A 55 6.61 -10.86 -20.43
C VAL A 55 6.61 -11.82 -21.62
N HIS A 56 5.87 -12.94 -21.55
CA HIS A 56 5.80 -13.91 -22.64
C HIS A 56 5.21 -13.34 -23.93
N GLU A 57 4.22 -12.44 -23.83
CA GLU A 57 3.63 -11.76 -25.00
C GLU A 57 4.66 -10.96 -25.80
N LEU A 58 5.64 -10.35 -25.15
CA LEU A 58 6.70 -9.56 -25.81
C LEU A 58 7.98 -10.37 -26.08
N HIS A 59 8.31 -11.27 -25.16
CA HIS A 59 9.56 -12.03 -25.11
C HIS A 59 9.23 -13.51 -24.88
N PRO A 60 8.89 -14.26 -25.95
CA PRO A 60 8.43 -15.64 -25.83
C PRO A 60 9.53 -16.63 -25.40
N GLN A 61 10.76 -16.15 -25.13
CA GLN A 61 11.83 -17.01 -24.64
C GLN A 61 11.53 -17.51 -23.21
N PRO A 62 11.75 -18.81 -22.91
CA PRO A 62 11.51 -19.36 -21.56
C PRO A 62 12.34 -18.69 -20.45
N ALA A 63 13.56 -18.25 -20.76
CA ALA A 63 14.45 -17.59 -19.81
C ALA A 63 13.85 -16.26 -19.32
N ALA A 64 13.26 -15.46 -20.23
CA ALA A 64 12.59 -14.20 -19.91
C ALA A 64 11.43 -14.38 -18.92
N CYS A 65 10.77 -15.54 -18.95
CA CYS A 65 9.67 -15.87 -18.05
C CYS A 65 10.12 -16.35 -16.65
N THR A 66 11.43 -16.44 -16.39
CA THR A 66 11.95 -16.88 -15.09
C THR A 66 12.15 -15.69 -14.15
N GLY A 67 11.34 -15.66 -13.09
CA GLY A 67 11.40 -14.60 -12.08
C GLY A 67 12.54 -14.78 -11.08
N HIS A 68 13.26 -13.72 -10.79
CA HIS A 68 14.35 -13.66 -9.82
C HIS A 68 13.91 -12.85 -8.58
N PRO A 69 13.83 -13.47 -7.39
CA PRO A 69 13.43 -12.75 -6.18
C PRO A 69 14.40 -11.62 -5.83
N ILE A 70 13.86 -10.47 -5.41
CA ILE A 70 14.62 -9.31 -4.94
C ILE A 70 14.11 -8.86 -3.57
N SER A 71 15.04 -8.53 -2.69
CA SER A 71 14.79 -8.06 -1.31
C SER A 71 15.27 -6.64 -1.07
N PHE A 72 16.14 -6.11 -1.94
CA PHE A 72 16.65 -4.74 -1.88
C PHE A 72 16.55 -4.03 -3.22
N LYS A 73 16.28 -2.72 -3.19
CA LYS A 73 16.20 -1.87 -4.38
C LYS A 73 17.52 -1.83 -5.18
N GLY A 74 18.66 -1.99 -4.51
CA GLY A 74 19.97 -2.10 -5.15
C GLY A 74 20.05 -3.23 -6.16
N GLN A 75 19.38 -4.37 -5.94
CA GLN A 75 19.34 -5.48 -6.89
C GLN A 75 18.66 -5.06 -8.21
N LEU A 76 17.54 -4.34 -8.10
CA LEU A 76 16.84 -3.78 -9.26
C LEU A 76 17.67 -2.71 -9.98
N ARG A 77 18.31 -1.80 -9.23
CA ARG A 77 19.14 -0.73 -9.80
C ARG A 77 20.39 -1.28 -10.50
N ASN A 78 20.96 -2.37 -9.99
CA ASN A 78 22.08 -3.05 -10.63
C ASN A 78 21.68 -3.67 -11.98
N ALA A 79 20.46 -4.19 -12.13
CA ALA A 79 19.98 -4.72 -13.41
C ALA A 79 19.91 -3.64 -14.51
N LEU A 80 19.74 -2.36 -14.14
CA LEU A 80 19.76 -1.25 -15.11
C LEU A 80 21.13 -1.07 -15.78
N LEU A 81 22.21 -1.51 -15.13
CA LEU A 81 23.58 -1.39 -15.66
C LEU A 81 23.85 -2.36 -16.81
N SER A 82 23.03 -3.40 -16.97
CA SER A 82 23.20 -4.44 -17.97
C SER A 82 22.62 -4.08 -19.34
N PHE A 83 21.93 -2.93 -19.45
CA PHE A 83 21.28 -2.51 -20.69
C PHE A 83 22.29 -2.26 -21.82
N GLN A 84 22.09 -2.90 -22.97
CA GLN A 84 23.02 -2.91 -24.11
C GLN A 84 22.62 -1.95 -25.25
N GLY A 85 21.48 -1.28 -25.16
CA GLY A 85 20.99 -0.38 -26.22
C GLY A 85 21.62 1.01 -26.18
N ASP A 86 21.25 1.84 -27.17
CA ASP A 86 21.75 3.21 -27.27
C ASP A 86 21.26 4.07 -26.10
N LEU A 87 22.22 4.60 -25.35
CA LEU A 87 21.97 5.43 -24.18
C LEU A 87 22.07 6.91 -24.54
N SER A 88 21.05 7.68 -24.19
CA SER A 88 21.13 9.13 -24.21
C SER A 88 22.23 9.62 -23.25
N PRO A 89 22.80 10.83 -23.46
CA PRO A 89 23.80 11.40 -22.55
C PRO A 89 23.31 11.44 -21.09
N ARG A 90 22.03 11.75 -20.89
CA ARG A 90 21.39 11.82 -19.57
C ARG A 90 21.33 10.46 -18.88
N VAL A 91 20.92 9.41 -19.59
CA VAL A 91 20.86 8.06 -19.01
C VAL A 91 22.26 7.59 -18.63
N ARG A 92 23.25 7.83 -19.49
CA ARG A 92 24.66 7.48 -19.21
C ARG A 92 25.20 8.19 -17.97
N GLU A 93 24.89 9.48 -17.81
CA GLU A 93 25.26 10.27 -16.63
C GLU A 93 24.69 9.66 -15.33
N LEU A 94 23.39 9.32 -15.33
CA LEU A 94 22.72 8.75 -14.16
C LEU A 94 23.28 7.37 -13.78
N LEU A 95 23.47 6.49 -14.75
CA LEU A 95 24.06 5.17 -14.51
C LEU A 95 25.50 5.28 -13.98
N SER A 96 26.31 6.17 -14.56
CA SER A 96 27.68 6.42 -14.08
C SER A 96 27.71 7.02 -12.66
N THR A 97 26.77 7.89 -12.33
CA THR A 97 26.67 8.46 -10.98
C THR A 97 26.25 7.41 -9.96
N TYR A 98 25.30 6.53 -10.31
CA TYR A 98 24.95 5.37 -9.49
C TYR A 98 26.15 4.45 -9.27
N GLN A 99 26.91 4.11 -10.31
CA GLN A 99 28.10 3.27 -10.19
C GLN A 99 29.16 3.85 -9.25
N ARG A 100 29.33 5.18 -9.25
CA ARG A 100 30.31 5.87 -8.39
C ARG A 100 29.87 5.95 -6.92
N ASN A 101 28.57 6.07 -6.66
CA ASN A 101 28.04 6.16 -5.29
C ASN A 101 26.65 5.49 -5.19
N PRO A 102 26.57 4.16 -5.12
CA PRO A 102 25.29 3.45 -5.05
C PRO A 102 24.47 3.79 -3.81
N ASP A 103 25.12 4.10 -2.69
CA ASP A 103 24.48 4.30 -1.38
C ASP A 103 23.61 5.56 -1.35
N PHE A 104 23.98 6.59 -2.14
CA PHE A 104 23.15 7.78 -2.34
C PHE A 104 21.77 7.46 -2.92
N PHE A 105 21.65 6.35 -3.64
CA PHE A 105 20.42 5.91 -4.30
C PHE A 105 19.76 4.80 -3.49
N TYR A 106 19.58 4.98 -2.18
CA TYR A 106 18.75 4.13 -1.31
C TYR A 106 18.91 2.63 -1.59
N ARG A 107 20.15 2.16 -1.77
CA ARG A 107 20.45 0.81 -2.26
C ARG A 107 19.83 -0.27 -1.36
N ASP A 108 19.90 -0.06 -0.06
CA ASP A 108 19.41 -1.00 0.96
C ASP A 108 17.93 -0.79 1.30
N ALA A 109 17.23 0.10 0.56
CA ALA A 109 15.79 0.23 0.71
C ALA A 109 15.12 -1.10 0.39
N PRO A 110 14.33 -1.64 1.31
CA PRO A 110 13.98 -3.03 1.23
C PRO A 110 12.70 -3.18 0.38
N ILE A 111 12.64 -4.18 -0.49
CA ILE A 111 11.53 -4.49 -1.41
C ILE A 111 11.05 -5.93 -1.20
N ASN A 112 9.81 -6.25 -1.58
CA ASN A 112 9.34 -7.62 -1.69
C ASN A 112 8.86 -7.80 -3.13
N GLY A 113 9.72 -8.33 -3.99
CA GLY A 113 9.44 -8.38 -5.41
C GLY A 113 10.21 -9.44 -6.18
N VAL A 114 9.91 -9.50 -7.46
CA VAL A 114 10.50 -10.43 -8.44
C VAL A 114 10.83 -9.63 -9.68
N MET A 115 12.04 -9.79 -10.22
CA MET A 115 12.46 -9.19 -11.49
C MET A 115 12.53 -10.26 -12.59
N TYR A 116 12.25 -9.86 -13.82
CA TYR A 116 12.30 -10.69 -15.02
C TYR A 116 13.32 -10.06 -15.96
N LEU A 117 14.27 -10.88 -16.41
CA LEU A 117 15.42 -10.43 -17.19
C LEU A 117 15.41 -11.13 -18.55
N GLY A 118 15.82 -10.42 -19.59
CA GLY A 118 16.06 -11.02 -20.90
C GLY A 118 17.39 -11.77 -20.95
N ASP A 119 17.70 -12.35 -22.11
CA ASP A 119 18.89 -13.18 -22.30
C ASP A 119 20.20 -12.39 -22.14
N ALA A 120 20.20 -11.09 -22.46
CA ALA A 120 21.35 -10.21 -22.26
C ALA A 120 21.40 -9.62 -20.84
N GLY A 121 20.51 -10.05 -19.93
CA GLY A 121 20.43 -9.60 -18.55
C GLY A 121 19.75 -8.24 -18.39
N GLU A 122 19.13 -7.72 -19.44
CA GLU A 122 18.32 -6.50 -19.41
C GLU A 122 17.02 -6.72 -18.64
N LEU A 123 16.57 -5.68 -17.94
CA LEU A 123 15.35 -5.74 -17.13
C LEU A 123 14.10 -5.57 -18.01
N LEU A 124 13.27 -6.60 -18.08
CA LEU A 124 12.01 -6.61 -18.87
C LEU A 124 10.81 -6.22 -18.01
N ALA A 125 10.77 -6.72 -16.78
CA ALA A 125 9.69 -6.42 -15.84
C ALA A 125 10.13 -6.56 -14.39
N ALA A 126 9.40 -5.91 -13.49
CA ALA A 126 9.49 -6.17 -12.07
C ALA A 126 8.11 -6.11 -11.43
N CYS A 127 7.75 -7.11 -10.63
CA CYS A 127 6.54 -7.07 -9.82
C CYS A 127 6.88 -7.04 -8.34
N ARG A 128 6.01 -6.43 -7.53
CA ARG A 128 6.21 -6.27 -6.09
C ARG A 128 4.90 -6.25 -5.32
N ILE A 129 4.99 -6.66 -4.07
CA ILE A 129 3.96 -6.43 -3.06
C ILE A 129 4.48 -5.32 -2.13
N LYS A 130 3.64 -4.31 -1.90
CA LYS A 130 3.96 -3.25 -0.94
C LYS A 130 4.03 -3.80 0.46
N ARG A 131 5.03 -3.31 1.19
CA ARG A 131 5.22 -3.64 2.59
C ARG A 131 4.06 -3.08 3.42
N PRO A 132 3.65 -3.77 4.50
CA PRO A 132 2.55 -3.35 5.37
C PRO A 132 2.68 -1.92 5.86
N ARG A 133 3.87 -1.53 6.35
CA ARG A 133 4.15 -0.14 6.77
C ARG A 133 3.85 0.89 5.66
N ARG A 134 4.18 0.57 4.40
CA ARG A 134 3.91 1.46 3.27
C ARG A 134 2.43 1.51 2.90
N VAL A 135 1.71 0.40 3.07
CA VAL A 135 0.25 0.37 2.93
C VAL A 135 -0.41 1.18 4.06
N ALA A 136 0.07 1.04 5.28
CA ALA A 136 -0.37 1.82 6.45
C ALA A 136 -0.19 3.33 6.23
N GLU A 137 0.98 3.76 5.77
CA GLU A 137 1.23 5.17 5.43
C GLU A 137 0.26 5.72 4.37
N LYS A 138 -0.06 4.91 3.35
CA LYS A 138 -1.02 5.29 2.31
C LYS A 138 -2.46 5.35 2.83
N ALA A 139 -2.85 4.37 3.63
CA ALA A 139 -4.15 4.33 4.29
C ALA A 139 -4.29 5.52 5.22
N ASN A 140 -3.27 5.81 6.04
CA ASN A 140 -3.26 6.98 6.91
C ASN A 140 -3.53 8.26 6.11
N ARG A 141 -2.79 8.48 5.02
CA ARG A 141 -2.97 9.67 4.20
C ARG A 141 -4.41 9.82 3.68
N ARG A 142 -4.98 8.75 3.12
CA ARG A 142 -6.36 8.78 2.59
C ARG A 142 -7.38 9.05 3.69
N ILE A 143 -7.25 8.37 4.83
CA ILE A 143 -8.15 8.54 5.98
C ILE A 143 -8.02 9.95 6.58
N ALA A 144 -6.79 10.44 6.76
CA ALA A 144 -6.54 11.78 7.29
C ALA A 144 -7.06 12.88 6.37
N SER A 145 -6.85 12.77 5.05
CA SER A 145 -7.41 13.71 4.07
C SER A 145 -8.94 13.69 4.07
N TRP A 146 -9.55 12.51 4.14
CA TRP A 146 -11.00 12.37 4.21
C TRP A 146 -11.57 12.97 5.49
N LEU A 147 -11.00 12.65 6.66
CA LEU A 147 -11.43 13.25 7.93
C LEU A 147 -11.26 14.77 7.94
N PHE A 148 -10.13 15.27 7.41
CA PHE A 148 -9.90 16.70 7.29
C PHE A 148 -11.01 17.40 6.49
N SER A 149 -11.41 16.81 5.35
CA SER A 149 -12.49 17.37 4.54
C SER A 149 -13.83 17.43 5.27
N ILE A 150 -14.12 16.44 6.12
CA ILE A 150 -15.35 16.39 6.91
C ILE A 150 -15.30 17.41 8.06
N VAL A 151 -14.17 17.50 8.75
CA VAL A 151 -13.96 18.47 9.83
C VAL A 151 -14.03 19.89 9.29
N GLN A 152 -13.40 20.16 8.14
CA GLN A 152 -13.45 21.46 7.48
C GLN A 152 -14.89 21.84 7.12
N SER A 153 -15.66 20.90 6.55
CA SER A 153 -17.08 21.14 6.23
C SER A 153 -17.91 21.44 7.49
N GLU A 154 -17.64 20.77 8.62
CA GLU A 154 -18.34 21.06 9.87
C GLU A 154 -17.91 22.40 10.48
N ALA A 155 -16.64 22.77 10.40
CA ALA A 155 -16.14 24.08 10.83
C ALA A 155 -16.76 25.22 9.99
N GLU A 156 -16.88 25.04 8.67
CA GLU A 156 -17.57 26.00 7.79
C GLU A 156 -19.05 26.18 8.15
N LYS A 157 -19.73 25.12 8.60
CA LYS A 157 -21.11 25.23 9.12
C LYS A 157 -21.16 26.05 10.40
N LEU A 158 -20.25 25.81 11.35
CA LEU A 158 -20.18 26.59 12.60
C LEU A 158 -19.92 28.08 12.31
N ALA A 159 -19.01 28.38 11.38
CA ALA A 159 -18.77 29.73 10.90
C ALA A 159 -20.02 30.33 10.23
N GLY A 160 -20.75 29.55 9.43
CA GLY A 160 -22.02 29.95 8.81
C GLY A 160 -23.13 30.25 9.82
N GLU A 161 -23.23 29.46 10.89
CA GLU A 161 -24.15 29.72 12.01
C GLU A 161 -23.80 31.02 12.74
N ARG A 162 -22.50 31.30 12.94
CA ARG A 162 -22.04 32.56 13.51
C ARG A 162 -22.33 33.75 12.59
N ALA A 163 -22.00 33.65 11.30
CA ALA A 163 -22.35 34.66 10.30
C ALA A 163 -23.84 34.99 10.32
N SER A 164 -24.68 33.95 10.35
CA SER A 164 -26.14 34.09 10.42
C SER A 164 -26.61 34.81 11.70
N ARG A 165 -26.02 34.47 12.87
CA ARG A 165 -26.31 35.17 14.14
C ARG A 165 -25.89 36.64 14.11
N MET A 166 -24.84 36.97 13.37
CA MET A 166 -24.35 38.34 13.18
C MET A 166 -25.06 39.09 12.05
N GLY A 167 -25.96 38.43 11.32
CA GLY A 167 -26.68 39.02 10.19
C GLY A 167 -25.78 39.36 9.00
N VAL A 168 -24.61 38.72 8.88
CA VAL A 168 -23.66 38.95 7.79
C VAL A 168 -23.55 37.71 6.90
N PRO A 169 -23.31 37.86 5.58
CA PRO A 169 -22.93 36.74 4.72
C PRO A 169 -21.62 36.10 5.17
N LEU A 170 -21.49 34.77 5.07
CA LEU A 170 -20.25 34.05 5.44
C LEU A 170 -19.03 34.58 4.67
N SER A 171 -19.20 34.95 3.40
CA SER A 171 -18.12 35.53 2.57
C SER A 171 -17.59 36.87 3.07
N LEU A 172 -18.32 37.55 3.97
CA LEU A 172 -17.96 38.83 4.58
C LEU A 172 -17.62 38.68 6.07
N LEU A 173 -17.64 37.46 6.62
CA LEU A 173 -17.33 37.21 8.01
C LEU A 173 -15.81 37.29 8.22
N LEU A 174 -15.35 38.32 8.95
CA LEU A 174 -13.98 38.39 9.44
C LEU A 174 -13.90 37.70 10.80
N THR A 175 -13.14 36.62 10.87
CA THR A 175 -13.00 35.79 12.07
C THR A 175 -11.57 35.91 12.61
N PRO A 176 -11.38 36.23 13.91
CA PRO A 176 -10.08 36.13 14.55
C PRO A 176 -9.50 34.71 14.45
N GLU A 177 -8.18 34.57 14.31
CA GLU A 177 -7.53 33.26 14.19
C GLU A 177 -7.85 32.35 15.39
N GLU A 178 -7.89 32.90 16.60
CA GLU A 178 -8.26 32.19 17.83
C GLU A 178 -9.66 31.56 17.74
N GLU A 179 -10.65 32.31 17.23
CA GLU A 179 -12.01 31.79 17.02
C GLU A 179 -12.03 30.69 15.95
N MET A 180 -11.27 30.84 14.85
CA MET A 180 -11.17 29.79 13.82
C MET A 180 -10.58 28.50 14.39
N VAL A 181 -9.56 28.60 15.24
CA VAL A 181 -8.93 27.46 15.90
C VAL A 181 -9.92 26.78 16.85
N GLU A 182 -10.67 27.54 17.65
CA GLU A 182 -11.70 26.99 18.53
C GLU A 182 -12.85 26.32 17.76
N GLU A 183 -13.34 26.95 16.68
CA GLU A 183 -14.37 26.38 15.80
C GLU A 183 -13.90 25.07 15.18
N PHE A 184 -12.65 25.03 14.71
CA PHE A 184 -12.06 23.82 14.16
C PHE A 184 -11.92 22.71 15.22
N ALA A 185 -11.45 23.04 16.43
CA ALA A 185 -11.33 22.08 17.53
C ALA A 185 -12.70 21.50 17.95
N ARG A 186 -13.75 22.33 17.96
CA ARG A 186 -15.13 21.89 18.22
C ARG A 186 -15.68 21.03 17.08
N ALA A 187 -15.36 21.37 15.83
CA ALA A 187 -15.72 20.56 14.68
C ALA A 187 -15.05 19.18 14.76
N GLU A 188 -13.75 19.11 15.09
CA GLU A 188 -13.04 17.86 15.32
C GLU A 188 -13.76 17.01 16.37
N GLU A 189 -14.05 17.57 17.55
CA GLU A 189 -14.73 16.87 18.65
C GLU A 189 -16.13 16.37 18.29
N ASN A 190 -16.89 17.13 17.50
CA ASN A 190 -18.22 16.73 17.04
C ASN A 190 -18.13 15.55 16.07
N ILE A 191 -17.22 15.63 15.09
CA ILE A 191 -16.97 14.53 14.15
C ILE A 191 -16.48 13.29 14.90
N SER A 192 -15.73 13.47 15.99
CA SER A 192 -15.34 12.36 16.88
C SER A 192 -16.48 11.56 17.41
N ARG A 193 -17.41 12.26 18.04
CA ARG A 193 -18.53 11.64 18.72
C ARG A 193 -19.42 10.91 17.71
N LYS A 194 -19.65 11.54 16.56
CA LYS A 194 -20.38 10.94 15.42
C LYS A 194 -19.69 9.69 14.87
N PHE A 195 -18.36 9.68 14.80
CA PHE A 195 -17.61 8.52 14.32
C PHE A 195 -17.66 7.34 15.33
N ILE A 196 -17.45 7.62 16.62
CA ILE A 196 -17.54 6.60 17.69
C ILE A 196 -18.96 6.01 17.75
N SER A 197 -20.00 6.87 17.74
CA SER A 197 -21.41 6.43 17.76
C SER A 197 -21.77 5.62 16.50
N GLY A 198 -21.08 5.87 15.39
CA GLY A 198 -21.32 5.25 14.10
C GLY A 198 -22.34 5.98 13.23
N GLU A 199 -22.63 7.23 13.55
CA GLU A 199 -23.39 8.13 12.68
C GLU A 199 -22.60 8.49 11.42
N ILE A 200 -21.27 8.47 11.51
CA ILE A 200 -20.35 8.58 10.37
C ILE A 200 -19.57 7.28 10.27
N SER A 201 -19.58 6.68 9.09
CA SER A 201 -18.76 5.52 8.72
C SER A 201 -17.72 5.93 7.70
N PHE A 202 -16.68 5.10 7.56
CA PHE A 202 -15.74 5.32 6.47
C PHE A 202 -16.40 5.08 5.12
N ASP A 203 -16.02 5.87 4.12
CA ASP A 203 -16.40 5.62 2.73
C ASP A 203 -15.35 4.70 2.05
N PRO A 204 -15.73 3.47 1.64
CA PRO A 204 -14.82 2.56 0.96
C PRO A 204 -14.19 3.15 -0.31
N GLU A 205 -14.92 3.97 -1.07
CA GLU A 205 -14.43 4.51 -2.35
C GLU A 205 -13.23 5.44 -2.12
N PHE A 206 -13.35 6.38 -1.18
CA PHE A 206 -12.26 7.30 -0.81
C PHE A 206 -11.06 6.57 -0.20
N LEU A 207 -11.32 5.48 0.53
CA LEU A 207 -10.30 4.72 1.25
C LEU A 207 -9.71 3.55 0.46
N THR A 208 -10.02 3.45 -0.83
CA THR A 208 -9.51 2.39 -1.67
C THR A 208 -8.03 2.59 -2.03
N ILE A 209 -7.23 1.52 -1.87
CA ILE A 209 -5.82 1.47 -2.29
C ILE A 209 -5.68 0.36 -3.33
N HIS A 210 -5.43 0.78 -4.58
CA HIS A 210 -5.27 -0.14 -5.71
C HIS A 210 -3.88 -0.77 -5.79
N ASP A 211 -2.85 -0.02 -5.40
CA ASP A 211 -1.47 -0.35 -5.71
C ASP A 211 -0.75 -1.10 -4.58
N VAL A 212 -1.44 -2.06 -3.95
CA VAL A 212 -0.81 -2.99 -2.98
C VAL A 212 0.12 -3.96 -3.72
N GLY A 213 -0.35 -4.52 -4.83
CA GLY A 213 0.48 -5.25 -5.79
C GLY A 213 0.70 -4.40 -7.04
N GLY A 214 1.93 -4.39 -7.54
CA GLY A 214 2.27 -3.63 -8.73
C GLY A 214 3.24 -4.37 -9.64
N ILE A 215 3.06 -4.21 -10.94
CA ILE A 215 3.93 -4.67 -12.03
C ILE A 215 4.48 -3.43 -12.72
N LYS A 216 5.77 -3.43 -13.04
CA LYS A 216 6.40 -2.43 -13.89
C LYS A 216 6.97 -3.15 -15.10
N MET A 217 6.46 -2.84 -16.28
CA MET A 217 6.91 -3.36 -17.58
C MET A 217 7.84 -2.35 -18.25
N VAL A 218 8.91 -2.84 -18.85
CA VAL A 218 9.94 -2.05 -19.52
C VAL A 218 10.00 -2.48 -20.99
N GLY A 219 9.84 -1.53 -21.90
CA GLY A 219 9.86 -1.81 -23.34
C GLY A 219 9.90 -0.55 -24.19
N THR A 220 9.88 -0.72 -25.51
CA THR A 220 9.71 0.39 -26.45
C THR A 220 8.27 0.92 -26.40
N PRO A 221 8.01 2.16 -26.86
CA PRO A 221 6.65 2.68 -26.93
C PRO A 221 5.65 1.75 -27.64
N GLU A 222 6.08 1.08 -28.71
CA GLU A 222 5.28 0.12 -29.47
C GLU A 222 4.98 -1.13 -28.65
N GLU A 223 5.98 -1.69 -27.97
CA GLU A 223 5.81 -2.84 -27.07
C GLU A 223 4.85 -2.55 -25.92
N LEU A 224 4.97 -1.36 -25.31
CA LEU A 224 4.09 -0.95 -24.22
C LEU A 224 2.63 -0.78 -24.70
N LEU A 225 2.42 -0.26 -25.92
CA LEU A 225 1.09 -0.23 -26.53
C LEU A 225 0.53 -1.63 -26.78
N MET A 226 1.36 -2.57 -27.27
CA MET A 226 0.96 -3.96 -27.45
C MET A 226 0.54 -4.62 -26.11
N ILE A 227 1.24 -4.34 -25.01
CA ILE A 227 0.84 -4.81 -23.67
C ILE A 227 -0.56 -4.27 -23.31
N GLU A 228 -0.77 -2.96 -23.47
CA GLU A 228 -2.03 -2.30 -23.12
C GLU A 228 -3.22 -2.88 -23.95
N GLU A 229 -3.01 -3.08 -25.24
CA GLU A 229 -4.00 -3.72 -26.12
C GLU A 229 -4.29 -5.16 -25.72
N SER A 230 -3.26 -5.93 -25.35
CA SER A 230 -3.39 -7.33 -24.95
C SER A 230 -4.17 -7.48 -23.65
N LEU A 231 -3.95 -6.58 -22.69
CA LEU A 231 -4.74 -6.48 -21.46
C LEU A 231 -6.20 -6.13 -21.76
N SER A 232 -6.45 -5.25 -22.73
CA SER A 232 -7.80 -4.81 -23.12
C SER A 232 -8.60 -5.89 -23.87
N LYS A 233 -7.93 -6.72 -24.68
CA LYS A 233 -8.58 -7.79 -25.48
C LYS A 233 -8.82 -9.07 -24.66
N ARG A 234 -8.20 -9.21 -23.49
CA ARG A 234 -8.31 -10.40 -22.65
C ARG A 234 -9.68 -10.48 -21.98
N ARG A 235 -10.48 -11.50 -22.32
CA ARG A 235 -11.86 -11.71 -21.82
C ARG A 235 -12.05 -11.58 -20.31
N ASN A 236 -11.08 -12.05 -19.54
CA ASN A 236 -11.14 -12.13 -18.08
C ASN A 236 -10.28 -11.02 -17.44
N CYS A 237 -10.14 -9.87 -18.07
CA CYS A 237 -9.31 -8.77 -17.60
C CYS A 237 -10.04 -7.47 -17.91
N ARG A 238 -10.00 -6.52 -16.97
CA ARG A 238 -10.61 -5.20 -17.17
C ARG A 238 -9.64 -4.12 -16.72
N ILE A 239 -9.32 -3.20 -17.62
CA ILE A 239 -8.65 -1.95 -17.25
C ILE A 239 -9.71 -1.04 -16.63
N VAL A 240 -9.59 -0.79 -15.34
CA VAL A 240 -10.53 0.01 -14.54
C VAL A 240 -10.16 1.48 -14.56
N GLU A 241 -8.86 1.76 -14.63
CA GLU A 241 -8.31 3.11 -14.65
C GLU A 241 -7.08 3.14 -15.55
N ARG A 242 -6.93 4.24 -16.29
CA ARG A 242 -5.76 4.54 -17.11
C ARG A 242 -5.34 5.98 -16.86
N GLU A 243 -4.12 6.16 -16.37
CA GLU A 243 -3.52 7.46 -16.13
C GLU A 243 -2.23 7.59 -16.95
N SER A 244 -2.15 8.65 -17.75
CA SER A 244 -0.94 8.99 -18.50
C SER A 244 -0.19 10.10 -17.77
N LEU A 245 1.00 9.81 -17.28
CA LEU A 245 1.82 10.76 -16.54
C LEU A 245 2.89 11.37 -17.45
N GLN A 246 3.01 12.69 -17.41
CA GLN A 246 4.01 13.46 -18.16
C GLN A 246 4.67 14.51 -17.26
N GLY A 247 5.98 14.74 -17.45
CA GLY A 247 6.75 15.75 -16.73
C GLY A 247 8.01 15.16 -16.09
N LEU A 248 8.20 15.38 -14.79
CA LEU A 248 9.35 14.81 -14.05
C LEU A 248 9.32 13.28 -13.97
N TYR A 249 8.15 12.67 -14.15
CA TYR A 249 7.93 11.24 -14.15
C TYR A 249 6.98 10.90 -15.31
N ASN A 250 7.46 10.13 -16.28
CA ASN A 250 6.66 9.67 -17.41
C ASN A 250 6.39 8.17 -17.29
N ALA A 251 5.13 7.79 -17.42
CA ALA A 251 4.66 6.41 -17.46
C ALA A 251 3.18 6.37 -17.84
N VAL A 252 2.71 5.21 -18.28
CA VAL A 252 1.28 4.90 -18.30
C VAL A 252 0.99 3.98 -17.12
N ASN A 253 0.14 4.42 -16.21
CA ASN A 253 -0.32 3.63 -15.07
C ASN A 253 -1.71 3.06 -15.39
N LEU A 254 -1.87 1.76 -15.20
CA LEU A 254 -3.13 1.04 -15.38
C LEU A 254 -3.53 0.41 -14.05
N ILE A 255 -4.81 0.51 -13.68
CA ILE A 255 -5.39 -0.37 -12.66
C ILE A 255 -6.14 -1.48 -13.37
N VAL A 256 -5.63 -2.70 -13.22
CA VAL A 256 -6.14 -3.88 -13.91
C VAL A 256 -6.85 -4.77 -12.92
N GLU A 257 -8.14 -5.03 -13.16
CA GLU A 257 -8.91 -6.04 -12.45
C GLU A 257 -8.80 -7.39 -13.16
N ILE A 258 -8.43 -8.43 -12.41
CA ILE A 258 -8.21 -9.78 -12.93
C ILE A 258 -8.75 -10.82 -11.93
N PRO A 259 -9.40 -11.90 -12.41
CA PRO A 259 -9.71 -13.03 -11.56
C PRO A 259 -8.43 -13.79 -11.22
N TRP A 260 -8.37 -14.29 -10.00
CA TRP A 260 -7.30 -15.18 -9.58
C TRP A 260 -7.77 -16.63 -9.74
N ASN A 261 -6.86 -17.53 -10.14
CA ASN A 261 -7.22 -18.92 -10.36
C ASN A 261 -7.27 -19.66 -9.02
N ARG A 262 -8.46 -19.76 -8.43
CA ARG A 262 -8.67 -20.34 -7.09
C ARG A 262 -8.08 -21.74 -6.93
N GLU A 263 -8.38 -22.64 -7.86
CA GLU A 263 -7.90 -24.02 -7.82
C GLU A 263 -6.38 -24.09 -7.91
N GLU A 264 -5.79 -23.40 -8.88
CA GLU A 264 -4.36 -23.43 -9.12
C GLU A 264 -3.57 -22.78 -7.98
N VAL A 265 -4.05 -21.65 -7.45
CA VAL A 265 -3.42 -20.99 -6.31
C VAL A 265 -3.50 -21.87 -5.05
N CYS A 266 -4.64 -22.51 -4.77
CA CYS A 266 -4.74 -23.45 -3.64
C CYS A 266 -3.76 -24.63 -3.79
N ARG A 267 -3.66 -25.20 -5.00
CA ARG A 267 -2.71 -26.28 -5.29
C ARG A 267 -1.25 -25.84 -5.09
N ARG A 268 -0.91 -24.61 -5.50
CA ARG A 268 0.43 -24.05 -5.31
C ARG A 268 0.75 -23.77 -3.85
N TYR A 269 -0.23 -23.38 -3.04
CA TYR A 269 -0.05 -23.20 -1.59
C TYR A 269 0.48 -24.48 -0.94
N GLU A 270 -0.12 -25.62 -1.29
CA GLU A 270 0.31 -26.94 -0.82
C GLU A 270 1.68 -27.34 -1.38
N LYS A 271 1.85 -27.22 -2.69
CA LYS A 271 3.12 -27.57 -3.37
C LYS A 271 4.31 -26.78 -2.80
N LYS A 272 4.11 -25.49 -2.50
CA LYS A 272 5.14 -24.59 -1.95
C LYS A 272 5.29 -24.72 -0.43
N ARG A 273 4.45 -25.52 0.24
CA ARG A 273 4.42 -25.67 1.71
C ARG A 273 4.37 -24.31 2.41
N TRP A 274 3.50 -23.41 1.93
CA TRP A 274 3.53 -22.00 2.32
C TRP A 274 3.44 -21.76 3.83
N TRP A 275 2.82 -22.67 4.57
CA TRP A 275 2.76 -22.65 6.04
C TRP A 275 4.14 -22.53 6.72
N GLU A 276 5.21 -23.03 6.09
CA GLU A 276 6.58 -22.96 6.63
C GLU A 276 7.14 -21.55 6.63
N HIS A 277 6.64 -20.69 5.74
CA HIS A 277 7.06 -19.29 5.63
C HIS A 277 6.26 -18.35 6.55
N VAL A 278 5.14 -18.81 7.11
CA VAL A 278 4.22 -17.99 7.92
C VAL A 278 3.96 -18.54 9.32
N GLY A 279 4.65 -19.62 9.72
CA GLY A 279 4.45 -20.28 11.02
C GLY A 279 4.80 -19.41 12.24
N ASN A 280 5.50 -18.30 12.05
CA ASN A 280 5.82 -17.35 13.13
C ASN A 280 4.66 -16.38 13.47
N ARG A 281 3.49 -16.53 12.85
CA ARG A 281 2.33 -15.63 13.03
C ARG A 281 1.28 -16.15 14.03
N GLY A 282 1.64 -17.10 14.89
CA GLY A 282 0.79 -17.60 15.98
C GLY A 282 -0.25 -18.65 15.60
N LEU A 283 -0.57 -18.82 14.31
CA LEU A 283 -1.40 -19.93 13.84
C LEU A 283 -0.59 -21.24 13.81
N SER A 284 -1.18 -22.33 14.33
CA SER A 284 -0.52 -23.63 14.31
C SER A 284 -0.29 -24.15 12.88
N GLU A 285 0.83 -24.84 12.67
CA GLU A 285 1.13 -25.48 11.39
C GLU A 285 0.03 -26.47 10.97
N ALA A 286 -0.52 -27.24 11.93
CA ALA A 286 -1.61 -28.18 11.69
C ALA A 286 -2.88 -27.50 11.16
N TYR A 287 -3.15 -26.26 11.59
CA TYR A 287 -4.26 -25.46 11.07
C TYR A 287 -3.98 -24.99 9.63
N LEU A 288 -2.78 -24.45 9.38
CA LEU A 288 -2.39 -23.94 8.05
C LEU A 288 -2.27 -25.04 6.99
N ARG A 289 -1.82 -26.24 7.39
CA ARG A 289 -1.73 -27.43 6.53
C ARG A 289 -3.08 -27.95 6.03
N ARG A 290 -4.19 -27.50 6.60
CA ARG A 290 -5.53 -27.80 6.04
C ARG A 290 -5.71 -27.17 4.66
N GLY A 291 -4.85 -26.23 4.26
CA GLY A 291 -4.79 -25.65 2.94
C GLY A 291 -5.46 -24.28 2.85
N LEU A 292 -5.09 -23.54 1.81
CA LEU A 292 -5.55 -22.16 1.58
C LEU A 292 -7.08 -22.05 1.52
N ALA A 293 -7.76 -23.06 0.97
CA ALA A 293 -9.22 -23.09 0.85
C ALA A 293 -9.95 -22.86 2.19
N ASN A 294 -9.36 -23.28 3.31
CA ASN A 294 -9.92 -23.07 4.64
C ASN A 294 -9.82 -21.62 5.15
N LEU A 295 -8.97 -20.80 4.52
CA LEU A 295 -8.77 -19.40 4.87
C LEU A 295 -9.63 -18.45 4.03
N LEU A 296 -10.23 -18.95 2.93
CA LEU A 296 -10.86 -18.13 1.90
C LEU A 296 -12.21 -17.52 2.29
N GLY A 297 -12.97 -18.09 3.23
CA GLY A 297 -14.27 -17.53 3.65
C GLY A 297 -15.11 -16.95 2.49
N ASN A 298 -15.43 -15.65 2.58
CA ASN A 298 -16.13 -14.88 1.55
C ASN A 298 -15.15 -14.12 0.62
N ALA A 299 -14.08 -14.78 0.19
CA ALA A 299 -13.09 -14.21 -0.71
C ALA A 299 -13.70 -13.83 -2.07
N GLU A 300 -13.39 -12.62 -2.49
CA GLU A 300 -13.73 -12.08 -3.79
C GLU A 300 -13.05 -12.84 -4.93
N ASP A 301 -13.70 -12.94 -6.09
CA ASP A 301 -13.19 -13.71 -7.23
C ASP A 301 -12.16 -12.94 -8.07
N SER A 302 -12.06 -11.62 -7.90
CA SER A 302 -11.11 -10.75 -8.58
C SER A 302 -10.28 -9.90 -7.62
N ILE A 303 -9.10 -9.49 -8.07
CA ILE A 303 -8.26 -8.49 -7.41
C ILE A 303 -7.84 -7.41 -8.41
N LYS A 304 -7.50 -6.24 -7.91
CA LYS A 304 -6.93 -5.15 -8.71
C LYS A 304 -5.41 -5.06 -8.51
N ILE A 305 -4.69 -4.91 -9.62
CA ILE A 305 -3.22 -4.82 -9.68
C ILE A 305 -2.85 -3.54 -10.45
N GLU A 306 -1.85 -2.80 -9.94
CA GLU A 306 -1.25 -1.69 -10.68
C GLU A 306 -0.28 -2.24 -11.74
N VAL A 307 -0.42 -1.80 -12.99
CA VAL A 307 0.53 -2.10 -14.08
C VAL A 307 1.08 -0.78 -14.61
N ILE A 308 2.38 -0.59 -14.46
CA ILE A 308 3.11 0.60 -14.90
C ILE A 308 3.87 0.24 -16.17
N LEU A 309 3.59 0.95 -17.25
CA LEU A 309 4.28 0.83 -18.52
C LEU A 309 5.29 1.97 -18.63
N THR A 310 6.57 1.66 -18.81
CA THR A 310 7.64 2.66 -18.83
C THR A 310 8.73 2.29 -19.83
N THR A 311 9.35 3.29 -20.45
CA THR A 311 10.52 3.08 -21.29
C THR A 311 11.77 2.91 -20.42
N PHE A 312 12.85 2.37 -20.96
CA PHE A 312 14.11 2.26 -20.22
C PHE A 312 14.65 3.63 -19.73
N PRO A 313 14.69 4.70 -20.55
CA PRO A 313 15.09 6.03 -20.08
C PRO A 313 14.21 6.56 -18.94
N ASP A 314 12.89 6.38 -19.02
CA ASP A 314 11.96 6.84 -17.99
C ASP A 314 12.10 6.03 -16.69
N LEU A 315 12.37 4.71 -16.81
CA LEU A 315 12.69 3.87 -15.68
C LEU A 315 13.93 4.37 -14.95
N VAL A 316 15.01 4.66 -15.68
CA VAL A 316 16.26 5.17 -15.12
C VAL A 316 16.03 6.50 -14.39
N GLU A 317 15.30 7.45 -14.99
CA GLU A 317 14.92 8.69 -14.31
C GLU A 317 14.10 8.42 -13.03
N SER A 318 13.19 7.45 -13.06
CA SER A 318 12.34 7.13 -11.90
C SER A 318 13.06 6.44 -10.74
N GLU A 319 14.20 5.81 -10.99
CA GLU A 319 14.96 5.04 -9.99
C GLU A 319 16.28 5.70 -9.57
N LEU A 320 16.87 6.55 -10.42
CA LEU A 320 18.16 7.21 -10.24
C LEU A 320 18.13 8.73 -10.48
N GLY A 321 17.07 9.26 -11.07
CA GLY A 321 16.98 10.66 -11.47
C GLY A 321 16.22 11.55 -10.51
N ASN A 322 15.65 12.63 -11.05
CA ASN A 322 14.99 13.67 -10.26
C ASN A 322 13.65 13.19 -9.64
N SER A 323 13.06 12.13 -10.19
CA SER A 323 11.81 11.54 -9.73
C SER A 323 12.00 10.24 -8.94
N ILE A 324 13.18 10.04 -8.35
CA ILE A 324 13.49 8.88 -7.52
C ILE A 324 12.37 8.62 -6.51
N HIS A 325 11.84 7.39 -6.55
CA HIS A 325 10.63 7.04 -5.82
C HIS A 325 10.75 7.37 -4.33
N GLU A 326 11.88 7.06 -3.69
CA GLU A 326 12.10 7.29 -2.26
C GLU A 326 12.08 8.78 -1.87
N LYS A 327 12.61 9.67 -2.71
CA LYS A 327 12.53 11.12 -2.45
C LYS A 327 11.09 11.62 -2.50
N ARG A 328 10.29 11.14 -3.45
CA ARG A 328 8.85 11.43 -3.51
C ARG A 328 8.12 10.95 -2.25
N ILE A 329 8.49 9.79 -1.71
CA ILE A 329 7.95 9.30 -0.44
C ILE A 329 8.23 10.27 0.71
N ILE A 330 9.48 10.75 0.82
CA ILE A 330 9.91 11.68 1.88
C ILE A 330 9.17 13.01 1.74
N THR A 331 9.16 13.62 0.55
CA THR A 331 8.44 14.88 0.33
C THR A 331 6.95 14.78 0.66
N GLN A 332 6.31 13.64 0.35
CA GLN A 332 4.92 13.40 0.71
C GLN A 332 4.69 13.20 2.23
N ARG A 333 5.72 12.85 3.00
CA ARG A 333 5.64 12.80 4.46
C ARG A 333 5.76 14.18 5.08
N ASP A 334 6.62 15.03 4.53
CA ASP A 334 6.88 16.37 5.05
C ASP A 334 5.73 17.34 4.74
N ASN A 335 5.11 17.21 3.56
CA ASN A 335 4.03 18.08 3.08
C ASN A 335 2.63 17.58 3.45
N LYS A 336 2.39 17.19 4.71
CA LYS A 336 1.02 16.91 5.19
C LYS A 336 0.28 18.23 5.46
N ASP A 337 -0.79 18.49 4.71
CA ASP A 337 -1.64 19.69 4.88
C ASP A 337 -2.37 19.71 6.23
N TYR A 338 -2.73 18.53 6.74
CA TYR A 338 -3.37 18.37 8.03
C TYR A 338 -2.42 17.74 9.04
N LYS A 339 -2.10 18.51 10.09
CA LYS A 339 -1.22 18.11 11.20
C LYS A 339 -2.00 18.19 12.49
N GLY A 340 -2.00 17.11 13.27
CA GLY A 340 -2.74 17.01 14.52
C GLY A 340 -2.69 15.60 15.11
N ASN A 341 -3.37 15.41 16.23
CA ASN A 341 -3.40 14.11 16.92
C ASN A 341 -4.15 13.05 16.09
N ILE A 342 -5.22 13.43 15.40
CA ILE A 342 -6.07 12.50 14.64
C ILE A 342 -5.30 11.81 13.51
N PRO A 343 -4.60 12.51 12.59
CA PRO A 343 -3.75 11.87 11.57
C PRO A 343 -2.63 11.00 12.15
N LEU A 344 -2.11 11.35 13.32
CA LEU A 344 -1.09 10.54 14.00
C LEU A 344 -1.69 9.25 14.55
N ASN A 345 -2.84 9.34 15.20
CA ASN A 345 -3.54 8.19 15.78
C ASN A 345 -4.04 7.24 14.71
N ILE A 346 -4.46 7.73 13.55
CA ILE A 346 -4.76 6.90 12.38
C ILE A 346 -3.52 6.14 11.94
N GLU A 347 -2.37 6.82 11.82
CA GLU A 347 -1.10 6.17 11.47
C GLU A 347 -0.82 5.00 12.40
N PHE A 348 -0.91 5.26 13.70
CA PHE A 348 -0.63 4.28 14.74
C PHE A 348 -1.62 3.13 14.74
N LEU A 349 -2.91 3.40 14.57
CA LEU A 349 -3.96 2.37 14.49
C LEU A 349 -3.75 1.44 13.30
N VAL A 350 -3.49 1.98 12.10
CA VAL A 350 -3.29 1.15 10.91
C VAL A 350 -1.97 0.38 11.02
N GLU A 351 -0.91 1.00 11.52
CA GLU A 351 0.37 0.31 11.74
C GLU A 351 0.22 -0.82 12.78
N TYR A 352 -0.48 -0.57 13.88
CA TYR A 352 -0.76 -1.58 14.91
C TYR A 352 -1.60 -2.73 14.36
N LEU A 353 -2.64 -2.44 13.57
CA LEU A 353 -3.47 -3.45 12.90
C LEU A 353 -2.58 -4.38 12.07
N PHE A 354 -1.76 -3.85 11.17
CA PHE A 354 -0.83 -4.70 10.43
C PHE A 354 0.14 -5.46 11.34
N ALA A 355 0.70 -4.80 12.36
CA ALA A 355 1.64 -5.45 13.28
C ALA A 355 1.03 -6.68 13.95
N VAL A 356 -0.24 -6.62 14.38
CA VAL A 356 -0.97 -7.78 14.94
C VAL A 356 -0.96 -8.96 13.96
N GLY A 357 -1.36 -8.73 12.70
CA GLY A 357 -1.42 -9.79 11.69
C GLY A 357 -0.07 -10.36 11.24
N PHE A 358 1.05 -9.72 11.58
CA PHE A 358 2.41 -10.26 11.38
C PHE A 358 3.06 -10.77 12.67
N SER A 359 2.41 -10.61 13.82
CA SER A 359 2.94 -11.00 15.12
C SER A 359 2.67 -12.48 15.41
N PRO A 360 3.42 -13.10 16.35
CA PRO A 360 3.11 -14.42 16.87
C PRO A 360 1.83 -14.47 17.73
N ARG A 361 1.13 -13.34 17.93
CA ARG A 361 -0.11 -13.28 18.72
C ARG A 361 -1.33 -13.21 17.80
N ILE A 362 -2.31 -14.04 18.09
CA ILE A 362 -3.61 -14.09 17.39
C ILE A 362 -4.77 -13.65 18.28
N GLU A 363 -4.45 -13.10 19.45
CA GLU A 363 -5.38 -12.57 20.44
C GLU A 363 -4.84 -11.22 20.92
N VAL A 364 -5.73 -10.26 21.11
CA VAL A 364 -5.44 -8.91 21.59
C VAL A 364 -6.53 -8.57 22.60
N ASP A 365 -6.13 -8.08 23.78
CA ASP A 365 -7.07 -7.79 24.88
C ASP A 365 -7.69 -6.40 24.79
N SER A 366 -7.00 -5.47 24.13
CA SER A 366 -7.45 -4.09 23.95
C SER A 366 -6.81 -3.40 22.75
N ILE A 367 -7.50 -2.40 22.21
CA ILE A 367 -6.95 -1.51 21.19
C ILE A 367 -6.14 -0.43 21.92
N PRO A 368 -4.80 -0.35 21.74
CA PRO A 368 -3.95 0.53 22.56
C PRO A 368 -4.00 2.00 22.16
N ILE A 369 -4.49 2.30 20.96
CA ILE A 369 -4.52 3.64 20.38
C ILE A 369 -5.96 3.98 20.06
N HIS A 370 -6.44 5.10 20.59
CA HIS A 370 -7.76 5.65 20.30
C HIS A 370 -7.65 6.82 19.34
N LEU A 371 -8.63 7.02 18.47
CA LEU A 371 -8.57 8.07 17.43
C LEU A 371 -8.43 9.48 18.05
N TRP A 372 -8.93 9.68 19.26
CA TRP A 372 -9.00 10.96 19.97
C TRP A 372 -8.01 11.09 21.13
N GLY A 373 -7.18 10.06 21.33
CA GLY A 373 -6.16 10.10 22.37
C GLY A 373 -4.96 10.99 22.00
N ARG A 374 -4.02 11.10 22.94
CA ARG A 374 -2.72 11.74 22.70
C ARG A 374 -1.64 10.72 22.97
N TYR A 375 -0.87 10.39 21.93
CA TYR A 375 0.14 9.36 22.00
C TYR A 375 1.44 9.85 21.39
N LEU A 376 2.54 9.42 22.00
CA LEU A 376 3.87 9.54 21.41
C LEU A 376 4.17 8.29 20.56
N PRO A 377 5.05 8.39 19.54
CA PRO A 377 5.51 7.24 18.76
C PRO A 377 6.01 6.06 19.62
N ASP A 378 6.61 6.35 20.77
CA ASP A 378 7.08 5.37 21.76
C ASP A 378 5.96 4.46 22.27
N THR A 379 4.72 4.97 22.34
CA THR A 379 3.54 4.20 22.74
C THR A 379 3.31 3.06 21.76
N LEU A 380 3.22 3.37 20.46
CA LEU A 380 3.04 2.38 19.40
C LEU A 380 4.19 1.37 19.41
N PHE A 381 5.43 1.86 19.48
CA PHE A 381 6.61 1.01 19.50
C PHE A 381 6.59 0.02 20.68
N SER A 382 6.21 0.46 21.88
CA SER A 382 6.05 -0.40 23.05
C SER A 382 5.01 -1.50 22.82
N HIS A 383 3.85 -1.17 22.25
CA HIS A 383 2.81 -2.15 21.97
C HIS A 383 3.21 -3.15 20.87
N ILE A 384 3.85 -2.70 19.79
CA ILE A 384 4.37 -3.60 18.75
C ILE A 384 5.42 -4.55 19.33
N ARG A 385 6.33 -4.07 20.18
CA ARG A 385 7.31 -4.92 20.86
C ARG A 385 6.67 -6.05 21.68
N ARG A 386 5.60 -5.74 22.42
CA ARG A 386 4.84 -6.73 23.20
C ARG A 386 4.20 -7.79 22.30
N LEU A 387 3.67 -7.40 21.14
CA LEU A 387 3.14 -8.36 20.16
C LEU A 387 4.19 -9.39 19.73
N HIS A 388 5.45 -8.97 19.62
CA HIS A 388 6.57 -9.83 19.26
C HIS A 388 7.29 -10.48 20.46
N ASN A 389 6.73 -10.39 21.66
CA ASN A 389 7.33 -10.87 22.91
C ASN A 389 8.76 -10.35 23.13
N MET A 390 9.05 -9.14 22.65
CA MET A 390 10.32 -8.47 22.94
C MET A 390 10.30 -7.92 24.36
N PRO A 391 11.41 -8.05 25.12
CA PRO A 391 11.49 -7.51 26.47
C PRO A 391 11.35 -5.99 26.46
N PRO A 392 10.83 -5.40 27.57
CA PRO A 392 10.85 -3.96 27.75
C PRO A 392 12.29 -3.43 27.73
N GLN A 393 12.46 -2.18 27.34
CA GLN A 393 13.77 -1.52 27.30
C GLN A 393 14.02 -0.73 28.60
N ASP A 394 13.65 -1.32 29.73
CA ASP A 394 13.79 -0.68 31.02
C ASP A 394 15.21 -0.94 31.55
N LEU A 395 15.90 0.13 31.92
CA LEU A 395 17.22 0.05 32.56
C LEU A 395 17.12 -0.14 34.08
N PHE A 396 15.94 0.12 34.64
CA PHE A 396 15.62 -0.16 36.03
C PHE A 396 14.94 -1.52 36.14
N TYR A 397 15.32 -2.26 37.18
CA TYR A 397 14.98 -3.66 37.42
C TYR A 397 13.51 -3.88 37.79
#